data_AF-A0A1J3GT67-F1
#
_entry.id   AF-A0A1J3GT67-F1
#
_cell.length_a   1.000
_cell.length_b   1.000
_cell.length_c   1.000
_cell.angle_alpha   90.00
_cell.angle_beta   90.00
_cell.angle_gamma   90.00
#
_symmetry.space_group_name_H-M   'P 1'
#
loop_
_entity.id
_entity.type
_entity.pdbx_description
1 polymer ?
#
loop_
_entity_poly.entity_id
_entity_poly.type
_entity_poly.pdbx_seq_one_letter_code
_entity_poly.pdbx_strand_id
1 'polypeptide(L)'
;LSLSLSLSLRIRAQISRQRSSPEGRESFCHPTMIPYATVEEASTALGRNLTRLETVWFDYSAEKSDYYLYCHNILFLFLIFSFVPLPLVIVESARSASGWFDRYKIQPKVSYSLSDMFRCYRDVMKMFILVVGPLQLVSYPSIQMIGIRCGLPLPSLTEIVAQLLVYFLVEDYTNYWVHRLFHCKWGYEKIHHIHHEYTAPIGYAAPYAHWAEVLALGFPSLIGPAIAPGHMVTFWLWIALRQIEAIETHSGYDFPWSLTKYIPFYGGAEYHDYHHYVGGQSQSNFASVFTYCDYIYGTDKGYRFQKKLLQQIKEESKKCKKQVGGEKFD
;
A
#
# COMPACT_ATOMS: atom_id res chain seq x y z
N LEU A 1 -14.30 1.51 22.60
CA LEU A 1 -15.75 1.33 22.88
C LEU A 1 -16.65 2.05 21.86
N SER A 2 -16.45 3.35 21.57
CA SER A 2 -17.29 4.12 20.62
C SER A 2 -17.29 3.59 19.16
N LEU A 3 -16.13 3.18 18.63
CA LEU A 3 -15.99 2.62 17.27
C LEU A 3 -16.70 1.26 17.11
N SER A 4 -16.57 0.38 18.10
CA SER A 4 -17.23 -0.93 18.09
C SER A 4 -18.75 -0.81 18.22
N LEU A 5 -19.24 0.17 19.00
CA LEU A 5 -20.66 0.51 19.05
C LEU A 5 -21.17 1.07 17.71
N SER A 6 -20.42 1.97 17.07
CA SER A 6 -20.80 2.55 15.77
C SER A 6 -20.89 1.49 14.67
N LEU A 7 -19.93 0.56 14.63
CA LEU A 7 -19.94 -0.57 13.69
C LEU A 7 -21.10 -1.52 14.00
N SER A 8 -21.35 -1.85 15.27
CA SER A 8 -22.46 -2.71 15.68
C SER A 8 -23.84 -2.10 15.39
N LEU A 9 -23.99 -0.79 15.59
CA LEU A 9 -25.23 -0.06 15.28
C LEU A 9 -25.49 0.02 13.78
N ARG A 10 -24.45 0.21 12.96
CA ARG A 10 -24.56 0.17 11.50
C ARG A 10 -24.95 -1.22 10.98
N ILE A 11 -24.32 -2.27 11.51
CA ILE A 11 -24.69 -3.67 11.21
C ILE A 11 -26.16 -3.93 11.56
N ARG A 12 -26.62 -3.49 12.75
CA ARG A 12 -28.02 -3.63 13.16
C ARG A 12 -28.99 -2.83 12.28
N ALA A 13 -28.65 -1.59 11.91
CA ALA A 13 -29.47 -0.77 11.04
C ALA A 13 -29.60 -1.36 9.63
N GLN A 14 -28.55 -2.00 9.12
CA GLN A 14 -28.54 -2.63 7.80
C GLN A 14 -29.33 -3.95 7.78
N ILE A 15 -29.20 -4.77 8.85
CA ILE A 15 -30.05 -5.95 9.06
C ILE A 15 -31.53 -5.55 9.20
N SER A 16 -31.80 -4.43 9.85
CA SER A 16 -33.17 -3.89 9.98
C SER A 16 -33.75 -3.46 8.64
N ARG A 17 -32.97 -2.79 7.77
CA ARG A 17 -33.40 -2.39 6.42
C ARG A 17 -33.66 -3.59 5.50
N GLN A 18 -32.89 -4.67 5.66
CA GLN A 18 -33.14 -5.92 4.91
C GLN A 18 -34.41 -6.66 5.38
N ARG A 19 -34.87 -6.45 6.61
CA ARG A 19 -36.07 -7.10 7.16
C ARG A 19 -37.37 -6.32 6.95
N SER A 20 -37.29 -5.04 6.61
CA SER A 20 -38.46 -4.15 6.52
C SER A 20 -38.99 -3.90 5.10
N SER A 21 -38.49 -4.62 4.08
CA SER A 21 -39.07 -4.56 2.73
C SER A 21 -40.30 -5.47 2.67
N PRO A 22 -41.53 -4.93 2.54
CA PRO A 22 -42.73 -5.74 2.50
C PRO A 22 -43.05 -6.09 1.05
N GLU A 23 -42.34 -7.04 0.45
CA GLU A 23 -42.76 -7.68 -0.80
C GLU A 23 -42.08 -9.05 -0.97
N GLY A 24 -42.75 -9.92 -1.71
CA GLY A 24 -42.67 -11.39 -1.66
C GLY A 24 -41.28 -12.02 -1.81
N ARG A 25 -41.19 -13.28 -1.35
CA ARG A 25 -40.17 -14.26 -1.75
C ARG A 25 -40.06 -14.32 -3.27
N GLU A 26 -39.07 -13.64 -3.83
CA GLU A 26 -38.51 -13.93 -5.14
C GLU A 26 -36.99 -13.79 -5.08
N SER A 27 -36.31 -14.85 -5.52
CA SER A 27 -34.95 -14.89 -6.10
C SER A 27 -33.80 -14.17 -5.37
N PHE A 28 -32.70 -14.90 -5.16
CA PHE A 28 -31.35 -14.33 -5.05
C PHE A 28 -31.01 -13.59 -6.36
N CYS A 29 -31.56 -12.40 -6.57
CA CYS A 29 -31.31 -11.58 -7.74
C CYS A 29 -30.32 -10.48 -7.33
N HIS A 30 -29.09 -10.54 -7.86
CA HIS A 30 -28.05 -9.53 -7.63
C HIS A 30 -28.52 -8.15 -8.12
N PRO A 31 -28.70 -7.14 -7.25
CA PRO A 31 -29.08 -5.81 -7.73
C PRO A 31 -27.96 -4.83 -7.38
N THR A 32 -27.08 -4.58 -8.34
CA THR A 32 -26.32 -3.32 -8.39
C THR A 32 -25.83 -3.16 -9.81
N MET A 33 -26.78 -2.84 -10.68
CA MET A 33 -26.52 -1.99 -11.83
C MET A 33 -26.67 -0.54 -11.34
N ILE A 34 -26.02 0.40 -12.02
CA ILE A 34 -26.42 1.80 -11.88
C ILE A 34 -27.93 1.84 -12.09
N PRO A 35 -28.72 2.44 -11.17
CA PRO A 35 -30.18 2.31 -11.17
C PRO A 35 -30.84 3.18 -12.26
N TYR A 36 -30.11 3.52 -13.32
CA TYR A 36 -30.56 4.37 -14.41
C TYR A 36 -30.30 3.64 -15.72
N ALA A 37 -31.32 3.54 -16.56
CA ALA A 37 -31.23 2.92 -17.88
C ALA A 37 -30.53 3.83 -18.90
N THR A 38 -30.63 5.15 -18.73
CA THR A 38 -30.00 6.12 -19.65
C THR A 38 -29.33 7.28 -18.91
N VAL A 39 -28.48 8.02 -19.65
CA VAL A 39 -27.82 9.23 -19.17
C VAL A 39 -28.83 10.33 -18.84
N GLU A 40 -29.95 10.40 -19.57
CA GLU A 40 -31.04 11.34 -19.31
C GLU A 40 -31.76 11.04 -18.00
N GLU A 41 -32.02 9.75 -17.72
CA GLU A 41 -32.61 9.32 -16.46
C GLU A 41 -31.68 9.64 -15.29
N ALA A 42 -30.39 9.32 -15.43
CA ALA A 42 -29.37 9.66 -14.44
C ALA A 42 -29.26 11.18 -14.22
N SER A 43 -29.31 11.98 -15.30
CA SER A 43 -29.27 13.45 -15.21
C SER A 43 -30.48 14.01 -14.49
N THR A 44 -31.66 13.44 -14.78
CA THR A 44 -32.93 13.82 -14.15
C THR A 44 -32.89 13.50 -12.65
N ALA A 45 -32.43 12.30 -12.28
CA ALA A 45 -32.33 11.88 -10.89
C ALA A 45 -31.31 12.71 -10.09
N LEU A 46 -30.21 13.13 -10.71
CA LEU A 46 -29.20 13.98 -10.08
C LEU A 46 -29.58 15.47 -10.07
N GLY A 47 -30.63 15.87 -10.80
CA GLY A 47 -31.02 17.28 -10.98
C GLY A 47 -30.00 18.11 -11.73
N ARG A 48 -29.07 17.47 -12.46
CA ARG A 48 -28.01 18.11 -13.26
C ARG A 48 -27.49 17.15 -14.32
N ASN A 49 -26.91 17.70 -15.38
CA ASN A 49 -26.19 16.89 -16.36
C ASN A 49 -25.01 16.15 -15.71
N LEU A 50 -24.72 14.96 -16.23
CA LEU A 50 -23.52 14.20 -15.87
C LEU A 50 -22.28 14.96 -16.32
N THR A 51 -21.23 14.92 -15.50
CA THR A 51 -19.90 15.34 -15.91
C THR A 51 -19.31 14.34 -16.91
N ARG A 52 -18.26 14.74 -17.66
CA ARG A 52 -17.57 13.82 -18.59
C ARG A 52 -17.11 12.53 -17.93
N LEU A 53 -16.59 12.62 -16.70
CA LEU A 53 -16.12 11.44 -15.96
C LEU A 53 -17.28 10.56 -15.52
N GLU A 54 -18.41 11.15 -15.12
CA GLU A 54 -19.63 10.39 -14.79
C GLU A 54 -20.24 9.71 -16.02
N THR A 55 -20.20 10.35 -17.19
CA THR A 55 -20.63 9.72 -18.45
C THR A 55 -19.74 8.53 -18.80
N VAL A 56 -18.41 8.71 -18.77
CA VAL A 56 -17.47 7.59 -19.02
C VAL A 56 -17.67 6.47 -18.00
N TRP A 57 -17.88 6.81 -16.73
CA TRP A 57 -18.19 5.82 -15.70
C TRP A 57 -19.50 5.10 -15.97
N PHE A 58 -20.56 5.84 -16.34
CA PHE A 58 -21.86 5.28 -16.70
C PHE A 58 -21.74 4.30 -17.87
N ASP A 59 -21.17 4.74 -18.99
CA ASP A 59 -20.98 3.92 -20.19
C ASP A 59 -20.18 2.64 -19.90
N TYR A 60 -19.18 2.74 -19.03
CA TYR A 60 -18.37 1.60 -18.64
C TYR A 60 -19.11 0.67 -17.68
N SER A 61 -19.83 1.18 -16.67
CA SER A 61 -20.31 0.38 -15.52
C SER A 61 -21.78 0.00 -15.57
N ALA A 62 -22.61 0.63 -16.42
CA ALA A 62 -24.06 0.43 -16.44
C ALA A 62 -24.48 -1.04 -16.59
N GLU A 63 -23.77 -1.81 -17.42
CA GLU A 63 -24.06 -3.23 -17.68
C GLU A 63 -23.24 -4.20 -16.79
N LYS A 64 -22.44 -3.69 -15.87
CA LYS A 64 -21.53 -4.49 -15.02
C LYS A 64 -22.12 -4.61 -13.63
N SER A 65 -21.99 -5.80 -13.05
CA SER A 65 -22.29 -5.97 -11.63
C SER A 65 -21.20 -5.32 -10.77
N ASP A 66 -21.56 -4.82 -9.60
CA ASP A 66 -20.59 -4.36 -8.59
C ASP A 66 -19.54 -5.42 -8.25
N TYR A 67 -19.88 -6.72 -8.31
CA TYR A 67 -18.90 -7.80 -8.15
C TYR A 67 -17.84 -7.76 -9.26
N TYR A 68 -18.26 -7.61 -10.51
CA TYR A 68 -17.36 -7.51 -11.64
C TYR A 68 -16.46 -6.27 -11.54
N LEU A 69 -17.03 -5.12 -11.14
CA LEU A 69 -16.24 -3.92 -10.86
C LEU A 69 -15.22 -4.19 -9.73
N TYR A 70 -15.66 -4.77 -8.63
CA TYR A 70 -14.79 -5.13 -7.53
C TYR A 70 -13.63 -6.06 -7.95
N CYS A 71 -13.86 -7.03 -8.84
CA CYS A 71 -12.83 -7.93 -9.35
C CYS A 71 -11.69 -7.22 -10.12
N HIS A 72 -11.87 -5.97 -10.57
CA HIS A 72 -10.77 -5.18 -11.16
C HIS A 72 -9.64 -4.92 -10.19
N ASN A 73 -9.87 -5.00 -8.87
CA ASN A 73 -8.80 -4.92 -7.87
C ASN A 73 -7.72 -5.98 -8.10
N ILE A 74 -8.10 -7.18 -8.57
CA ILE A 74 -7.15 -8.23 -8.90
C ILE A 74 -6.30 -7.78 -10.10
N LEU A 75 -6.93 -7.30 -11.15
CA LEU A 75 -6.21 -6.80 -12.33
C LEU A 75 -5.25 -5.67 -11.97
N PHE A 76 -5.71 -4.67 -11.20
CA PHE A 76 -4.86 -3.56 -10.79
C PHE A 76 -3.69 -4.01 -9.92
N LEU A 77 -3.91 -4.92 -8.97
CA LEU A 77 -2.85 -5.48 -8.14
C LEU A 77 -1.75 -6.11 -9.02
N PHE A 78 -2.14 -6.94 -9.98
CA PHE A 78 -1.18 -7.61 -10.86
C PHE A 78 -0.45 -6.62 -11.77
N LEU A 79 -1.17 -5.70 -12.43
CA LEU A 79 -0.55 -4.72 -13.30
C LEU A 79 0.41 -3.80 -12.55
N ILE A 80 -0.03 -3.26 -11.40
CA ILE A 80 0.80 -2.35 -10.60
C ILE A 80 2.06 -3.07 -10.12
N PHE A 81 1.91 -4.26 -9.54
CA PHE A 81 3.07 -4.99 -9.07
C PHE A 81 4.01 -5.42 -10.19
N SER A 82 3.49 -5.82 -11.37
CA SER A 82 4.33 -6.19 -12.50
C SER A 82 5.10 -5.00 -13.08
N PHE A 83 4.46 -3.83 -13.22
CA PHE A 83 5.01 -2.71 -14.00
C PHE A 83 5.68 -1.62 -13.16
N VAL A 84 5.20 -1.31 -11.96
CA VAL A 84 5.76 -0.21 -11.14
C VAL A 84 7.22 -0.44 -10.71
N PRO A 85 7.67 -1.67 -10.39
CA PRO A 85 9.09 -1.92 -10.09
C PRO A 85 10.01 -1.91 -11.32
N LEU A 86 9.50 -2.02 -12.57
CA LEU A 86 10.35 -2.16 -13.76
C LEU A 86 11.33 -1.00 -13.97
N PRO A 87 10.96 0.28 -13.79
CA PRO A 87 11.93 1.37 -13.84
C PRO A 87 13.11 1.18 -12.87
N LEU A 88 12.87 0.62 -11.68
CA LEU A 88 13.93 0.34 -10.70
C LEU A 88 14.82 -0.83 -11.14
N VAL A 89 14.27 -1.84 -11.82
CA VAL A 89 15.04 -2.94 -12.43
C VAL A 89 15.97 -2.40 -13.52
N ILE A 90 15.47 -1.47 -14.35
CA ILE A 90 16.27 -0.80 -15.37
C ILE A 90 17.38 0.02 -14.72
N VAL A 91 17.08 0.76 -13.65
CA VAL A 91 18.08 1.50 -12.87
C VAL A 91 19.15 0.57 -12.30
N GLU A 92 18.78 -0.55 -11.68
CA GLU A 92 19.74 -1.53 -11.13
C GLU A 92 20.64 -2.13 -12.22
N SER A 93 20.06 -2.40 -13.39
CA SER A 93 20.81 -2.91 -14.55
C SER A 93 21.78 -1.85 -15.10
N ALA A 94 21.32 -0.60 -15.23
CA ALA A 94 22.14 0.53 -15.69
C ALA A 94 23.21 0.92 -14.67
N ARG A 95 22.95 0.74 -13.37
CA ARG A 95 23.93 0.93 -12.28
C ARG A 95 25.12 0.01 -12.47
N SER A 96 24.86 -1.27 -12.72
CA SER A 96 25.90 -2.28 -12.98
C SER A 96 26.78 -1.93 -14.20
N ALA A 97 26.23 -1.21 -15.20
CA ALA A 97 26.97 -0.82 -16.39
C ALA A 97 27.70 0.54 -16.26
N SER A 98 27.11 1.52 -15.57
CA SER A 98 27.57 2.93 -15.59
C SER A 98 28.08 3.46 -14.24
N GLY A 99 27.72 2.84 -13.12
CA GLY A 99 27.97 3.33 -11.77
C GLY A 99 27.25 4.64 -11.39
N TRP A 100 26.53 5.30 -12.32
CA TRP A 100 25.94 6.62 -12.10
C TRP A 100 24.94 6.64 -10.93
N PHE A 101 24.19 5.55 -10.78
CA PHE A 101 23.16 5.36 -9.78
C PHE A 101 23.67 4.88 -8.41
N ASP A 102 24.97 4.58 -8.26
CA ASP A 102 25.55 4.13 -6.97
C ASP A 102 25.34 5.16 -5.85
N ARG A 103 25.30 6.45 -6.20
CA ARG A 103 25.09 7.53 -5.23
C ARG A 103 23.69 7.53 -4.59
N TYR A 104 22.72 6.88 -5.24
CA TYR A 104 21.32 6.82 -4.81
C TYR A 104 20.97 5.46 -4.20
N LYS A 105 21.84 4.44 -4.35
CA LYS A 105 21.65 3.13 -3.74
C LYS A 105 21.93 3.22 -2.25
N ILE A 106 20.98 2.76 -1.44
CA ILE A 106 21.10 2.83 0.03
C ILE A 106 22.19 1.86 0.52
N GLN A 107 22.19 0.62 0.01
CA GLN A 107 23.22 -0.39 0.29
C GLN A 107 24.04 -0.70 -0.98
N PRO A 108 25.06 0.12 -1.33
CA PRO A 108 25.79 0.00 -2.61
C PRO A 108 26.64 -1.26 -2.76
N LYS A 109 26.90 -1.97 -1.65
CA LYS A 109 27.69 -3.22 -1.63
C LYS A 109 26.85 -4.47 -1.91
N VAL A 110 25.52 -4.33 -1.97
CA VAL A 110 24.58 -5.43 -2.23
C VAL A 110 23.92 -5.20 -3.57
N SER A 111 23.82 -6.26 -4.37
CA SER A 111 23.20 -6.23 -5.71
C SER A 111 22.53 -7.56 -6.00
N TYR A 112 21.40 -7.52 -6.70
CA TYR A 112 20.67 -8.70 -7.15
C TYR A 112 20.75 -8.81 -8.67
N SER A 113 20.91 -10.02 -9.19
CA SER A 113 20.90 -10.24 -10.63
C SER A 113 19.46 -10.12 -11.19
N LEU A 114 19.33 -9.95 -12.51
CA LEU A 114 18.02 -10.02 -13.18
C LEU A 114 17.28 -11.33 -12.90
N SER A 115 18.02 -12.44 -12.77
CA SER A 115 17.47 -13.75 -12.44
C SER A 115 16.89 -13.79 -11.02
N ASP A 116 17.58 -13.18 -10.05
CA ASP A 116 17.11 -13.11 -8.66
C ASP A 116 15.85 -12.25 -8.55
N MET A 117 15.84 -11.08 -9.21
CA MET A 117 14.67 -10.21 -9.26
C MET A 117 13.48 -10.91 -9.94
N PHE A 118 13.70 -11.63 -11.03
CA PHE A 118 12.65 -12.40 -11.71
C PHE A 118 12.13 -13.56 -10.84
N ARG A 119 13.01 -14.22 -10.08
CA ARG A 119 12.63 -15.27 -9.14
C ARG A 119 11.71 -14.71 -8.04
N CYS A 120 12.10 -13.57 -7.45
CA CYS A 120 11.28 -12.84 -6.47
C CYS A 120 9.89 -12.52 -7.05
N TYR A 121 9.85 -11.87 -8.23
CA TYR A 121 8.61 -11.56 -8.94
C TYR A 121 7.74 -12.79 -9.16
N ARG A 122 8.31 -13.89 -9.68
CA ARG A 122 7.58 -15.13 -9.95
C ARG A 122 7.00 -15.72 -8.67
N ASP A 123 7.74 -15.72 -7.56
CA ASP A 123 7.30 -16.32 -6.32
C ASP A 123 6.21 -15.47 -5.64
N VAL A 124 6.27 -14.14 -5.74
CA VAL A 124 5.15 -13.26 -5.39
C VAL A 124 3.93 -13.49 -6.29
N MET A 125 4.11 -13.64 -7.62
CA MET A 125 3.00 -13.91 -8.53
C MET A 125 2.28 -15.22 -8.20
N LYS A 126 3.01 -16.26 -7.81
CA LYS A 126 2.39 -17.49 -7.29
C LYS A 126 1.55 -17.21 -6.04
N MET A 127 2.08 -16.44 -5.09
CA MET A 127 1.35 -16.06 -3.87
C MET A 127 0.09 -15.23 -4.21
N PHE A 128 0.18 -14.30 -5.16
CA PHE A 128 -1.00 -13.55 -5.63
C PHE A 128 -2.04 -14.45 -6.28
N ILE A 129 -1.64 -15.39 -7.14
CA ILE A 129 -2.57 -16.30 -7.83
C ILE A 129 -3.19 -17.31 -6.86
N LEU A 130 -2.42 -17.86 -5.92
CA LEU A 130 -2.85 -18.97 -5.07
C LEU A 130 -3.52 -18.50 -3.77
N VAL A 131 -3.25 -17.28 -3.31
CA VAL A 131 -3.72 -16.78 -2.01
C VAL A 131 -4.55 -15.50 -2.19
N VAL A 132 -3.95 -14.43 -2.71
CA VAL A 132 -4.60 -13.10 -2.73
C VAL A 132 -5.77 -13.03 -3.70
N GLY A 133 -5.63 -13.58 -4.90
CA GLY A 133 -6.67 -13.60 -5.94
C GLY A 133 -7.92 -14.35 -5.47
N PRO A 134 -7.81 -15.61 -5.02
CA PRO A 134 -8.93 -16.35 -4.44
C PRO A 134 -9.57 -15.63 -3.26
N LEU A 135 -8.77 -15.05 -2.35
CA LEU A 135 -9.29 -14.27 -1.23
C LEU A 135 -10.11 -13.07 -1.71
N GLN A 136 -9.60 -12.30 -2.69
CA GLN A 136 -10.35 -11.20 -3.26
C GLN A 136 -11.69 -11.68 -3.83
N LEU A 137 -11.68 -12.70 -4.68
CA LEU A 137 -12.90 -13.25 -5.30
C LEU A 137 -13.98 -13.63 -4.28
N VAL A 138 -13.62 -14.19 -3.12
CA VAL A 138 -14.57 -14.59 -2.08
C VAL A 138 -14.90 -13.49 -1.07
N SER A 139 -14.12 -12.40 -1.02
CA SER A 139 -14.28 -11.34 0.00
C SER A 139 -15.32 -10.27 -0.36
N TYR A 140 -15.91 -10.32 -1.54
CA TYR A 140 -16.93 -9.35 -1.98
C TYR A 140 -18.09 -9.11 -0.99
N PRO A 141 -18.65 -10.12 -0.30
CA PRO A 141 -19.67 -9.87 0.73
C PRO A 141 -19.20 -8.91 1.82
N SER A 142 -17.92 -8.95 2.20
CA SER A 142 -17.34 -8.01 3.16
C SER A 142 -17.32 -6.58 2.62
N ILE A 143 -17.05 -6.42 1.32
CA ILE A 143 -17.08 -5.12 0.64
C ILE A 143 -18.50 -4.55 0.59
N GLN A 144 -19.50 -5.41 0.34
CA GLN A 144 -20.90 -5.01 0.42
C GLN A 144 -21.31 -4.62 1.85
N MET A 145 -20.80 -5.33 2.86
CA MET A 145 -21.03 -4.98 4.27
C MET A 145 -20.39 -3.64 4.66
N ILE A 146 -19.22 -3.31 4.11
CA ILE A 146 -18.59 -2.00 4.28
C ILE A 146 -19.48 -0.89 3.67
N GLY A 147 -20.18 -1.18 2.58
CA GLY A 147 -21.03 -0.23 1.89
C GLY A 147 -20.26 0.61 0.87
N ILE A 148 -19.23 0.03 0.23
CA ILE A 148 -18.56 0.68 -0.90
C ILE A 148 -19.55 0.78 -2.07
N ARG A 149 -19.81 2.00 -2.54
CA ARG A 149 -20.76 2.27 -3.63
C ARG A 149 -20.08 2.25 -5.00
N CYS A 150 -20.78 1.79 -6.03
CA CYS A 150 -20.30 1.83 -7.42
C CYS A 150 -21.14 2.76 -8.33
N GLY A 151 -22.23 3.32 -7.80
CA GLY A 151 -23.15 4.18 -8.56
C GLY A 151 -22.79 5.66 -8.53
N LEU A 152 -23.56 6.43 -9.32
CA LEU A 152 -23.47 7.89 -9.39
C LEU A 152 -24.04 8.58 -8.12
N PRO A 153 -23.64 9.82 -7.83
CA PRO A 153 -22.59 10.62 -8.52
C PRO A 153 -21.17 10.11 -8.20
N LEU A 154 -20.19 10.41 -9.04
CA LEU A 154 -18.80 10.10 -8.70
C LEU A 154 -18.34 10.90 -7.46
N PRO A 155 -17.37 10.37 -6.66
CA PRO A 155 -16.88 11.08 -5.49
C PRO A 155 -16.19 12.39 -5.89
N SER A 156 -16.41 13.44 -5.11
CA SER A 156 -15.68 14.70 -5.29
C SER A 156 -14.19 14.52 -4.96
N LEU A 157 -13.32 15.39 -5.48
CA LEU A 157 -11.89 15.34 -5.13
C LEU A 157 -11.67 15.48 -3.61
N THR A 158 -12.44 16.32 -2.94
CA THR A 158 -12.38 16.48 -1.48
C THR A 158 -12.78 15.21 -0.75
N GLU A 159 -13.82 14.51 -1.23
CA GLU A 159 -14.23 13.21 -0.69
C GLU A 159 -13.12 12.17 -0.85
N ILE A 160 -12.53 12.05 -2.05
CA ILE A 160 -11.41 11.14 -2.33
C ILE A 160 -10.24 11.44 -1.39
N VAL A 161 -9.80 12.70 -1.30
CA VAL A 161 -8.63 13.08 -0.49
C VAL A 161 -8.90 12.84 1.00
N ALA A 162 -10.09 13.18 1.50
CA ALA A 162 -10.44 12.94 2.90
C ALA A 162 -10.50 11.44 3.22
N GLN A 163 -11.08 10.63 2.34
CA GLN A 163 -11.12 9.17 2.49
C GLN A 163 -9.71 8.57 2.46
N LEU A 164 -8.88 8.93 1.48
CA LEU A 164 -7.50 8.44 1.40
C LEU A 164 -6.69 8.81 2.63
N LEU A 165 -6.82 10.04 3.15
CA LEU A 165 -6.17 10.44 4.40
C LEU A 165 -6.58 9.55 5.57
N VAL A 166 -7.88 9.27 5.73
CA VAL A 166 -8.37 8.34 6.76
C VAL A 166 -7.79 6.95 6.53
N TYR A 167 -7.79 6.45 5.29
CA TYR A 167 -7.33 5.10 4.98
C TYR A 167 -5.84 4.93 5.31
N PHE A 168 -5.00 5.86 4.86
CA PHE A 168 -3.58 5.87 5.14
C PHE A 168 -3.29 5.93 6.65
N LEU A 169 -3.94 6.82 7.40
CA LEU A 169 -3.68 6.95 8.84
C LEU A 169 -4.12 5.71 9.62
N VAL A 170 -5.29 5.16 9.31
CA VAL A 170 -5.84 3.98 10.00
C VAL A 170 -5.05 2.72 9.66
N GLU A 171 -4.73 2.53 8.38
CA GLU A 171 -3.96 1.39 7.90
C GLU A 171 -2.55 1.42 8.48
N ASP A 172 -1.86 2.57 8.46
CA ASP A 172 -0.49 2.69 8.96
C ASP A 172 -0.43 2.46 10.48
N TYR A 173 -1.40 3.02 11.24
CA TYR A 173 -1.48 2.78 12.68
C TYR A 173 -1.71 1.30 13.01
N THR A 174 -2.59 0.63 12.25
CA THR A 174 -2.91 -0.78 12.51
C THR A 174 -1.75 -1.67 12.07
N ASN A 175 -1.15 -1.40 10.91
CA ASN A 175 0.02 -2.15 10.43
C ASN A 175 1.18 -2.04 11.39
N TYR A 176 1.45 -0.86 11.96
CA TYR A 176 2.50 -0.70 12.97
C TYR A 176 2.43 -1.78 14.06
N TRP A 177 1.23 -2.04 14.59
CA TRP A 177 1.06 -3.02 15.66
C TRP A 177 1.17 -4.47 15.16
N VAL A 178 0.60 -4.78 13.99
CA VAL A 178 0.69 -6.13 13.40
C VAL A 178 2.14 -6.45 13.03
N HIS A 179 2.83 -5.50 12.41
CA HIS A 179 4.23 -5.61 12.03
C HIS A 179 5.14 -5.75 13.25
N ARG A 180 4.93 -4.92 14.29
CA ARG A 180 5.65 -5.05 15.55
C ARG A 180 5.39 -6.39 16.25
N LEU A 181 4.17 -6.93 16.17
CA LEU A 181 3.85 -8.27 16.68
C LEU A 181 4.62 -9.34 15.91
N PHE A 182 4.78 -9.20 14.58
CA PHE A 182 5.59 -10.10 13.78
C PHE A 182 7.08 -10.06 14.11
N HIS A 183 7.58 -9.01 14.76
CA HIS A 183 8.94 -8.96 15.32
C HIS A 183 9.09 -9.58 16.71
N CYS A 184 8.03 -10.15 17.29
CA CYS A 184 8.23 -11.05 18.42
C CYS A 184 8.96 -12.32 17.97
N LYS A 185 9.67 -13.00 18.88
CA LYS A 185 10.52 -14.17 18.56
C LYS A 185 9.80 -15.21 17.68
N TRP A 186 8.59 -15.61 18.08
CA TRP A 186 7.83 -16.61 17.34
C TRP A 186 7.32 -16.08 15.99
N GLY A 187 6.78 -14.86 15.96
CA GLY A 187 6.28 -14.23 14.74
C GLY A 187 7.39 -14.11 13.69
N TYR A 188 8.59 -13.74 14.12
CA TYR A 188 9.72 -13.58 13.23
C TYR A 188 10.18 -14.94 12.69
N GLU A 189 10.52 -15.86 13.59
CA GLU A 189 11.07 -17.18 13.23
C GLU A 189 10.13 -18.02 12.36
N LYS A 190 8.81 -17.82 12.45
CA LYS A 190 7.82 -18.64 11.73
C LYS A 190 7.17 -17.97 10.54
N ILE A 191 7.08 -16.65 10.54
CA ILE A 191 6.30 -15.91 9.54
C ILE A 191 7.18 -14.86 8.88
N HIS A 192 7.72 -13.93 9.67
CA HIS A 192 8.30 -12.70 9.12
C HIS A 192 9.73 -12.82 8.59
N HIS A 193 10.47 -13.86 8.97
CA HIS A 193 11.84 -14.06 8.48
C HIS A 193 11.92 -14.18 6.95
N ILE A 194 10.87 -14.67 6.29
CA ILE A 194 10.82 -14.77 4.81
C ILE A 194 10.86 -13.36 4.20
N HIS A 195 10.10 -12.42 4.78
CA HIS A 195 10.11 -11.04 4.33
C HIS A 195 11.50 -10.40 4.45
N HIS A 196 12.20 -10.71 5.54
CA HIS A 196 13.55 -10.23 5.84
C HIS A 196 14.68 -11.01 5.14
N GLU A 197 14.39 -11.95 4.23
CA GLU A 197 15.44 -12.60 3.41
C GLU A 197 16.16 -11.58 2.51
N TYR A 198 15.45 -10.52 2.10
CA TYR A 198 16.02 -9.40 1.35
C TYR A 198 16.51 -8.30 2.28
N THR A 199 17.63 -8.53 2.96
CA THR A 199 18.26 -7.55 3.86
C THR A 199 18.63 -6.22 3.21
N ALA A 200 18.75 -6.19 1.88
CA ALA A 200 18.70 -4.99 1.05
C ALA A 200 17.48 -5.10 0.12
N PRO A 201 16.33 -4.51 0.45
CA PRO A 201 15.11 -4.76 -0.29
C PRO A 201 15.18 -4.22 -1.73
N ILE A 202 14.36 -4.82 -2.58
CA ILE A 202 14.08 -4.39 -3.96
C ILE A 202 12.56 -4.26 -4.11
N GLY A 203 12.10 -3.44 -5.06
CA GLY A 203 10.66 -3.18 -5.21
C GLY A 203 9.78 -4.44 -5.33
N TYR A 204 10.27 -5.50 -5.98
CA TYR A 204 9.55 -6.78 -6.06
C TYR A 204 9.49 -7.57 -4.73
N ALA A 205 10.37 -7.27 -3.78
CA ALA A 205 10.38 -7.90 -2.46
C ALA A 205 9.32 -7.34 -1.52
N ALA A 206 8.64 -6.24 -1.87
CA ALA A 206 7.63 -5.60 -1.02
C ALA A 206 6.56 -6.58 -0.48
N PRO A 207 5.92 -7.43 -1.31
CA PRO A 207 5.01 -8.48 -0.85
C PRO A 207 5.66 -9.87 -0.78
N TYR A 208 6.99 -9.98 -0.91
CA TYR A 208 7.69 -11.26 -0.74
C TYR A 208 7.67 -11.61 0.75
N ALA A 209 6.79 -12.52 1.14
CA ALA A 209 6.56 -12.88 2.53
C ALA A 209 5.85 -14.23 2.67
N HIS A 210 5.73 -14.72 3.89
CA HIS A 210 4.89 -15.86 4.21
C HIS A 210 3.40 -15.52 3.93
N TRP A 211 2.60 -16.47 3.41
CA TRP A 211 1.20 -16.21 3.05
C TRP A 211 0.38 -15.64 4.22
N ALA A 212 0.61 -16.13 5.45
CA ALA A 212 -0.10 -15.65 6.64
C ALA A 212 0.22 -14.18 6.96
N GLU A 213 1.43 -13.73 6.65
CA GLU A 213 1.83 -12.33 6.78
C GLU A 213 1.07 -11.45 5.80
N VAL A 214 1.03 -11.87 4.53
CA VAL A 214 0.32 -11.14 3.47
C VAL A 214 -1.16 -10.96 3.84
N LEU A 215 -1.78 -12.00 4.40
CA LEU A 215 -3.17 -11.90 4.87
C LEU A 215 -3.32 -10.96 6.08
N ALA A 216 -2.42 -11.07 7.05
CA ALA A 216 -2.49 -10.29 8.29
C ALA A 216 -2.19 -8.79 8.07
N LEU A 217 -1.19 -8.45 7.24
CA LEU A 217 -0.87 -7.06 6.86
C LEU A 217 -1.82 -6.52 5.79
N GLY A 218 -2.45 -7.40 5.00
CA GLY A 218 -3.52 -7.02 4.06
C GLY A 218 -4.82 -6.62 4.76
N PHE A 219 -5.17 -7.25 5.88
CA PHE A 219 -6.41 -6.97 6.61
C PHE A 219 -6.59 -5.50 7.05
N PRO A 220 -5.59 -4.82 7.64
CA PRO A 220 -5.63 -3.39 7.94
C PRO A 220 -6.12 -2.48 6.81
N SER A 221 -5.83 -2.84 5.55
CA SER A 221 -6.23 -2.06 4.37
C SER A 221 -7.75 -1.96 4.18
N LEU A 222 -8.54 -2.78 4.88
CA LEU A 222 -10.00 -2.76 4.86
C LEU A 222 -10.61 -1.92 5.98
N ILE A 223 -9.86 -1.58 7.04
CA ILE A 223 -10.39 -0.91 8.22
C ILE A 223 -10.73 0.56 7.91
N GLY A 224 -9.87 1.26 7.17
CA GLY A 224 -10.13 2.63 6.71
C GLY A 224 -11.44 2.72 5.92
N PRO A 225 -11.60 1.93 4.83
CA PRO A 225 -12.86 1.85 4.09
C PRO A 225 -14.06 1.45 4.95
N ALA A 226 -13.90 0.58 5.96
CA ALA A 226 -14.99 0.24 6.89
C ALA A 226 -15.42 1.42 7.78
N ILE A 227 -14.50 2.32 8.13
CA ILE A 227 -14.78 3.51 8.93
C ILE A 227 -15.42 4.62 8.06
N ALA A 228 -14.85 4.86 6.89
CA ALA A 228 -15.26 5.91 5.96
C ALA A 228 -15.54 5.31 4.58
N PRO A 229 -16.66 4.57 4.40
CA PRO A 229 -16.95 3.92 3.13
C PRO A 229 -17.10 4.94 2.01
N GLY A 230 -16.48 4.64 0.87
CA GLY A 230 -16.42 5.51 -0.28
C GLY A 230 -16.92 4.87 -1.57
N HIS A 231 -16.50 5.44 -2.68
CA HIS A 231 -16.80 4.91 -4.00
C HIS A 231 -15.77 3.86 -4.44
N MET A 232 -16.15 2.94 -5.32
CA MET A 232 -15.27 1.92 -5.89
C MET A 232 -14.02 2.52 -6.54
N VAL A 233 -14.15 3.68 -7.21
CA VAL A 233 -13.01 4.45 -7.75
C VAL A 233 -12.04 4.88 -6.66
N THR A 234 -12.53 5.39 -5.52
CA THR A 234 -11.65 5.72 -4.38
C THR A 234 -10.97 4.46 -3.83
N PHE A 235 -11.70 3.34 -3.78
CA PHE A 235 -11.15 2.07 -3.31
C PHE A 235 -10.06 1.53 -4.24
N TRP A 236 -10.25 1.56 -5.56
CA TRP A 236 -9.20 1.21 -6.53
C TRP A 236 -7.97 2.11 -6.39
N LEU A 237 -8.19 3.41 -6.28
CA LEU A 237 -7.10 4.37 -6.08
C LEU A 237 -6.35 4.09 -4.76
N TRP A 238 -7.07 3.77 -3.69
CA TRP A 238 -6.49 3.38 -2.41
C TRP A 238 -5.59 2.15 -2.53
N ILE A 239 -6.09 1.06 -3.11
CA ILE A 239 -5.31 -0.16 -3.32
C ILE A 239 -4.08 0.13 -4.19
N ALA A 240 -4.24 0.92 -5.27
CA ALA A 240 -3.15 1.29 -6.15
C ALA A 240 -2.05 2.08 -5.43
N LEU A 241 -2.42 3.15 -4.73
CA LEU A 241 -1.48 3.98 -3.98
C LEU A 241 -0.76 3.18 -2.90
N ARG A 242 -1.48 2.31 -2.19
CA ARG A 242 -0.89 1.47 -1.16
C ARG A 242 0.16 0.51 -1.72
N GLN A 243 -0.10 -0.12 -2.87
CA GLN A 243 0.89 -0.98 -3.54
C GLN A 243 2.11 -0.20 -4.03
N ILE A 244 1.89 0.97 -4.65
CA ILE A 244 2.99 1.84 -5.12
C ILE A 244 3.87 2.28 -3.94
N GLU A 245 3.25 2.65 -2.82
CA GLU A 245 3.96 3.05 -1.61
C GLU A 245 4.81 1.90 -1.04
N ALA A 246 4.28 0.67 -0.96
CA ALA A 246 5.05 -0.48 -0.50
C ALA A 246 6.26 -0.74 -1.41
N ILE A 247 6.07 -0.65 -2.73
CA ILE A 247 7.16 -0.81 -3.71
C ILE A 247 8.22 0.28 -3.55
N GLU A 248 7.81 1.53 -3.27
CA GLU A 248 8.73 2.66 -3.09
C GLU A 248 9.58 2.49 -1.84
N THR A 249 8.99 2.12 -0.71
CA THR A 249 9.70 1.90 0.57
C THR A 249 10.65 0.70 0.50
N HIS A 250 10.39 -0.27 -0.37
CA HIS A 250 11.28 -1.41 -0.62
C HIS A 250 12.23 -1.20 -1.80
N SER A 251 12.24 -0.03 -2.45
CA SER A 251 12.96 0.15 -3.71
C SER A 251 14.48 -0.06 -3.60
N GLY A 252 15.06 0.16 -2.41
CA GLY A 252 16.50 0.14 -2.17
C GLY A 252 17.22 1.37 -2.73
N TYR A 253 16.48 2.41 -3.14
CA TYR A 253 16.99 3.66 -3.68
C TYR A 253 16.40 4.87 -2.97
N ASP A 254 17.25 5.86 -2.68
CA ASP A 254 16.80 7.18 -2.21
C ASP A 254 17.11 8.26 -3.27
N PHE A 255 16.11 8.59 -4.07
CA PHE A 255 16.24 9.61 -5.11
C PHE A 255 15.89 11.01 -4.58
N PRO A 256 16.75 12.02 -4.79
CA PRO A 256 16.50 13.38 -4.29
C PRO A 256 15.28 14.07 -4.92
N TRP A 257 14.78 13.56 -6.05
CA TRP A 257 13.59 14.06 -6.75
C TRP A 257 12.30 13.29 -6.45
N SER A 258 12.32 12.32 -5.52
CA SER A 258 11.09 11.59 -5.17
C SER A 258 10.06 12.54 -4.55
N LEU A 259 8.81 12.47 -5.03
CA LEU A 259 7.71 13.29 -4.53
C LEU A 259 7.38 12.99 -3.06
N THR A 260 7.70 11.79 -2.59
CA THR A 260 7.49 11.36 -1.20
C THR A 260 8.31 12.18 -0.20
N LYS A 261 9.40 12.84 -0.64
CA LYS A 261 10.19 13.74 0.19
C LYS A 261 9.44 15.00 0.65
N TYR A 262 8.33 15.34 0.00
CA TYR A 262 7.49 16.47 0.38
C TYR A 262 6.34 16.08 1.33
N ILE A 263 6.20 14.79 1.66
CA ILE A 263 5.18 14.28 2.55
C ILE A 263 5.72 14.32 4.00
N PRO A 264 5.09 15.07 4.92
CA PRO A 264 5.54 15.14 6.30
C PRO A 264 5.52 13.76 6.97
N PHE A 265 6.55 13.48 7.77
CA PHE A 265 6.70 12.23 8.52
C PHE A 265 6.77 10.96 7.66
N TYR A 266 6.96 11.06 6.34
CA TYR A 266 7.13 9.88 5.50
C TYR A 266 8.48 9.19 5.80
N GLY A 267 8.44 7.88 6.07
CA GLY A 267 9.65 7.10 6.37
C GLY A 267 10.51 6.89 5.13
N GLY A 268 9.88 6.41 4.05
CA GLY A 268 10.54 6.14 2.78
C GLY A 268 11.57 5.02 2.80
N ALA A 269 12.23 4.84 1.66
CA ALA A 269 13.11 3.71 1.42
C ALA A 269 14.27 3.59 2.42
N GLU A 270 14.95 4.68 2.79
CA GLU A 270 16.06 4.64 3.75
C GLU A 270 15.62 4.13 5.13
N TYR A 271 14.42 4.52 5.58
CA TYR A 271 13.90 4.15 6.89
C TYR A 271 13.53 2.66 6.94
N HIS A 272 12.94 2.15 5.87
CA HIS A 272 12.54 0.74 5.78
C HIS A 272 13.72 -0.18 5.44
N ASP A 273 14.68 0.27 4.63
CA ASP A 273 15.91 -0.47 4.32
C ASP A 273 16.74 -0.73 5.59
N TYR A 274 16.84 0.24 6.50
CA TYR A 274 17.46 0.02 7.82
C TYR A 274 16.79 -1.11 8.61
N HIS A 275 15.45 -1.17 8.57
CA HIS A 275 14.68 -2.19 9.25
C HIS A 275 15.01 -3.60 8.71
N HIS A 276 15.01 -3.76 7.39
CA HIS A 276 15.42 -5.00 6.70
C HIS A 276 16.88 -5.38 6.98
N TYR A 277 17.77 -4.39 6.99
CA TYR A 277 19.20 -4.60 7.26
C TYR A 277 19.45 -5.20 8.65
N VAL A 278 18.72 -4.74 9.67
CA VAL A 278 18.85 -5.26 11.05
C VAL A 278 18.12 -6.59 11.22
N GLY A 279 17.06 -6.84 10.44
CA GLY A 279 16.36 -8.12 10.40
C GLY A 279 15.70 -8.49 11.73
N GLY A 280 15.85 -9.74 12.17
CA GLY A 280 15.21 -10.26 13.38
C GLY A 280 15.63 -9.62 14.69
N GLN A 281 16.73 -8.86 14.70
CA GLN A 281 17.14 -8.05 15.85
C GLN A 281 16.50 -6.66 15.86
N SER A 282 15.73 -6.32 14.82
CA SER A 282 15.10 -5.01 14.68
C SER A 282 14.07 -4.82 15.78
N GLN A 283 14.24 -3.75 16.56
CA GLN A 283 13.29 -3.26 17.56
C GLN A 283 12.78 -1.86 17.17
N SER A 284 12.86 -1.53 15.88
CA SER A 284 12.62 -0.20 15.36
C SER A 284 12.04 -0.19 13.95
N ASN A 285 11.51 0.96 13.54
CA ASN A 285 11.07 1.24 12.18
C ASN A 285 9.92 0.34 11.71
N PHE A 286 8.90 0.16 12.57
CA PHE A 286 7.76 -0.71 12.28
C PHE A 286 6.66 -0.01 11.49
N ALA A 287 6.65 1.32 11.45
CA ALA A 287 5.66 2.04 10.67
C ALA A 287 5.80 1.71 9.18
N SER A 288 4.67 1.60 8.49
CA SER A 288 4.67 1.24 7.08
C SER A 288 4.87 2.45 6.19
N VAL A 289 4.27 3.59 6.55
CA VAL A 289 4.21 4.80 5.72
C VAL A 289 4.78 5.98 6.49
N PHE A 290 4.20 6.29 7.67
CA PHE A 290 4.54 7.48 8.42
C PHE A 290 5.21 7.16 9.76
N THR A 291 6.30 7.84 10.07
CA THR A 291 7.13 7.56 11.25
C THR A 291 6.52 8.00 12.58
N TYR A 292 5.27 8.50 12.61
CA TYR A 292 4.67 9.04 13.84
C TYR A 292 4.46 7.96 14.91
N CYS A 293 4.06 6.74 14.51
CA CYS A 293 3.93 5.62 15.46
C CYS A 293 5.28 5.30 16.10
N ASP A 294 6.33 5.18 15.28
CA ASP A 294 7.66 4.91 15.79
C ASP A 294 8.17 6.01 16.72
N TYR A 295 7.89 7.27 16.39
CA TYR A 295 8.23 8.40 17.26
C TYR A 295 7.49 8.34 18.60
N ILE A 296 6.16 8.13 18.58
CA ILE A 296 5.32 8.07 19.79
C ILE A 296 5.76 6.93 20.72
N TYR A 297 6.05 5.77 20.15
CA TYR A 297 6.41 4.57 20.92
C TYR A 297 7.92 4.38 21.10
N GLY A 298 8.73 5.32 20.61
CA GLY A 298 10.18 5.32 20.74
C GLY A 298 10.89 4.19 19.99
N THR A 299 10.28 3.67 18.93
CA THR A 299 10.82 2.64 18.05
C THR A 299 11.55 3.25 16.83
N ASP A 300 12.08 4.46 16.95
CA ASP A 300 12.92 5.15 15.94
C ASP A 300 14.40 5.31 16.38
N LYS A 301 14.71 4.95 17.63
CA LYS A 301 16.00 5.25 18.28
C LYS A 301 17.20 4.60 17.60
N GLY A 302 17.06 3.33 17.20
CA GLY A 302 18.12 2.58 16.53
C GLY A 302 18.53 3.25 15.22
N TYR A 303 17.54 3.57 14.39
CA TYR A 303 17.74 4.28 13.13
C TYR A 303 18.39 5.65 13.34
N ARG A 304 17.89 6.44 14.29
CA ARG A 304 18.45 7.77 14.58
C ARG A 304 19.90 7.71 15.05
N PHE A 305 20.25 6.72 15.86
CA PHE A 305 21.63 6.49 16.28
C PHE A 305 22.53 6.14 15.08
N GLN A 306 22.11 5.17 14.26
CA GLN A 306 22.87 4.77 13.07
C GLN A 306 23.05 5.94 12.09
N LYS A 307 21.98 6.69 11.81
CA LYS A 307 22.02 7.85 10.91
C LYS A 307 23.00 8.92 11.40
N LYS A 308 23.02 9.21 12.71
CA LYS A 308 23.98 10.14 13.31
C LYS A 308 25.42 9.65 13.15
N LEU A 309 25.66 8.36 13.40
CA LEU A 309 26.99 7.76 13.25
C LEU A 309 27.49 7.83 11.80
N LEU A 310 26.64 7.48 10.83
CA LEU A 310 26.97 7.54 9.41
C LEU A 310 27.28 8.98 8.96
N GLN A 311 26.54 9.97 9.49
CA GLN A 311 26.81 11.37 9.21
C GLN A 311 28.16 11.81 9.78
N GLN A 312 28.49 11.43 11.02
CA GLN A 312 29.79 11.73 11.65
C GLN A 312 30.94 11.14 10.84
N ILE A 313 30.86 9.86 10.46
CA ILE A 313 31.88 9.20 9.61
C ILE A 313 32.05 9.93 8.27
N LYS A 314 30.95 10.37 7.65
CA LYS A 314 30.99 11.10 6.38
C LYS A 314 31.65 12.48 6.53
N GLU A 315 31.39 13.17 7.63
CA GLU A 315 31.99 14.46 7.96
C GLU A 315 33.49 14.32 8.24
N GLU A 316 33.90 13.29 9.00
CA GLU A 316 35.30 12.97 9.29
C GLU A 316 36.07 12.59 8.01
N SER A 317 35.50 11.74 7.16
CA SER A 317 36.08 11.39 5.86
C SER A 317 36.29 12.62 4.96
N LYS A 318 35.32 13.55 4.96
CA LYS A 318 35.45 14.84 4.23
C LYS A 318 36.56 15.72 4.80
N LYS A 319 36.71 15.79 6.13
CA LYS A 319 37.79 16.54 6.80
C LYS A 319 39.16 15.95 6.46
N CYS A 320 39.32 14.63 6.55
CA CYS A 320 40.56 13.94 6.20
C CYS A 320 40.95 14.16 4.73
N LYS A 321 40.00 14.04 3.79
CA LYS A 321 40.25 14.35 2.37
C LYS A 321 40.66 15.80 2.11
N LYS A 322 40.14 16.77 2.88
CA LYS A 322 40.56 18.17 2.78
C LYS A 322 41.96 18.42 3.33
N GLN A 323 42.35 17.74 4.41
CA GLN A 323 43.71 17.83 4.96
C GLN A 323 44.74 17.23 3.98
N VAL A 324 44.48 16.02 3.47
CA VAL A 324 45.37 15.36 2.49
C VAL A 324 45.40 16.09 1.13
N GLY A 325 44.28 16.70 0.72
CA GLY A 325 44.21 17.48 -0.51
C GLY A 325 44.82 18.89 -0.44
N GLY A 326 45.01 19.42 0.77
CA GLY A 326 45.65 20.71 1.04
C GLY A 326 47.17 20.64 1.19
N GLU A 327 47.75 19.44 1.30
CA GLU A 327 49.20 19.18 1.38
C GLU A 327 49.86 18.96 0.00
N LYS A 328 49.23 19.40 -1.10
CA LYS A 328 49.91 19.47 -2.40
C LYS A 328 50.86 20.68 -2.41
N PHE A 329 52.07 20.42 -1.93
CA PHE A 329 53.36 21.08 -2.21
C PHE A 329 53.28 22.46 -2.91
N ASP A 330 53.48 23.51 -2.12
CA ASP A 330 54.13 24.76 -2.59
C ASP A 330 55.61 24.53 -2.88
#